data_AF-A0A9P9I6M6-F1
#
_entry.id   AF-A0A9P9I6M6-F1
#
_cell.length_a   1.000
_cell.length_b   1.000
_cell.length_c   1.000
_cell.angle_alpha   90.00
_cell.angle_beta   90.00
_cell.angle_gamma   90.00
#
_symmetry.space_group_name_H-M   'P 1'
#
loop_
_entity.id
_entity.type
_entity.pdbx_description
1 polymer ?
#
loop_
_entity_poly.entity_id
_entity_poly.type
_entity_poly.pdbx_seq_one_letter_code
_entity_poly.pdbx_strand_id
1 'polypeptide(L)'
;MTVAQEGFLTSFPSNFLAHLPGVEYLRLAGNHDAVIGHYESGNPIPWAAVQIPQLRFFELEYSYLDEGLANFLVNHQNTLEKIYLRRCLAEEKSNWRELFRRVLEKNPRQLVEFTVLAYPVRKRTIYATHEEWNIAQHELEEAMRDDPEEDVEDERNRKFVVAKTCESYGAIEPKELYHDPEDDEDDESNPLDESDIVKEWDELQKLVKRNRDAARLSR
;
A
#
# COMPACT_ATOMS: atom_id res chain seq x y z
N MET A 1 -3.42 -26.65 7.28
CA MET A 1 -3.26 -26.41 5.84
C MET A 1 -2.50 -27.60 5.25
N THR A 2 -2.81 -28.06 4.04
CA THR A 2 -2.05 -29.18 3.41
C THR A 2 -0.86 -28.65 2.61
N VAL A 3 0.22 -29.44 2.48
CA VAL A 3 1.42 -29.09 1.69
C VAL A 3 1.08 -28.71 0.24
N ALA A 4 0.03 -29.30 -0.34
CA ALA A 4 -0.43 -28.98 -1.68
C ALA A 4 -1.17 -27.63 -1.78
N GLN A 5 -1.91 -27.24 -0.74
CA GLN A 5 -2.55 -25.92 -0.67
C GLN A 5 -1.51 -24.81 -0.47
N GLU A 6 -0.52 -25.06 0.38
CA GLU A 6 0.60 -24.15 0.62
C GLU A 6 1.46 -23.99 -0.65
N GLY A 7 1.76 -25.09 -1.35
CA GLY A 7 2.44 -25.08 -2.64
C GLY A 7 1.65 -24.38 -3.76
N PHE A 8 0.32 -24.50 -3.76
CA PHE A 8 -0.53 -23.78 -4.69
C PHE A 8 -0.49 -22.27 -4.41
N LEU A 9 -0.73 -21.84 -3.17
CA LEU A 9 -0.78 -20.41 -2.82
C LEU A 9 0.58 -19.70 -3.00
N THR A 10 1.69 -20.39 -2.73
CA THR A 10 3.04 -19.85 -2.91
C THR A 10 3.45 -19.75 -4.39
N SER A 11 3.06 -20.72 -5.22
CA SER A 11 3.49 -20.79 -6.63
C SER A 11 2.50 -20.14 -7.60
N PHE A 12 1.23 -20.02 -7.20
CA PHE A 12 0.16 -19.52 -8.04
C PHE A 12 0.39 -18.07 -8.48
N PRO A 13 0.76 -17.10 -7.63
CA PRO A 13 0.97 -15.72 -8.06
C PRO A 13 2.03 -15.61 -9.16
N SER A 14 3.19 -16.24 -8.96
CA SER A 14 4.30 -16.21 -9.92
C SER A 14 3.93 -16.85 -11.25
N ASN A 15 3.35 -18.06 -11.21
CA ASN A 15 3.00 -18.79 -12.41
C ASN A 15 1.82 -18.14 -13.13
N PHE A 16 0.82 -17.65 -12.41
CA PHE A 16 -0.34 -16.99 -12.99
C PHE A 16 0.07 -15.68 -13.68
N LEU A 17 0.80 -14.80 -12.98
CA LEU A 17 1.17 -13.49 -13.52
C LEU A 17 2.12 -13.60 -14.72
N ALA A 18 2.98 -14.63 -14.78
CA ALA A 18 3.84 -14.89 -15.94
C ALA A 18 3.06 -15.21 -17.23
N HIS A 19 1.80 -15.64 -17.12
CA HIS A 19 0.93 -15.98 -18.27
C HIS A 19 -0.04 -14.85 -18.66
N LEU A 20 0.22 -13.61 -18.23
CA LEU A 20 -0.61 -12.44 -18.54
C LEU A 20 0.01 -11.46 -19.56
N PRO A 21 0.65 -11.90 -20.67
CA PRO A 21 1.44 -11.00 -21.52
C PRO A 21 0.61 -9.91 -22.25
N GLY A 22 -0.70 -10.15 -22.43
CA GLY A 22 -1.61 -9.22 -23.09
C GLY A 22 -2.48 -8.39 -22.14
N VAL A 23 -2.24 -8.46 -20.83
CA VAL A 23 -3.05 -7.73 -19.86
C VAL A 23 -2.63 -6.27 -19.83
N GLU A 24 -3.59 -5.38 -20.07
CA GLU A 24 -3.40 -3.92 -19.94
C GLU A 24 -3.81 -3.39 -18.55
N TYR A 25 -4.64 -4.15 -17.83
CA TYR A 25 -5.23 -3.75 -16.55
C TYR A 25 -5.07 -4.88 -15.53
N LEU A 26 -4.29 -4.64 -14.47
CA LEU A 26 -4.15 -5.56 -13.36
C LEU A 26 -4.65 -4.89 -12.08
N ARG A 27 -5.65 -5.51 -11.46
CA ARG A 27 -6.11 -5.16 -10.11
C ARG A 27 -5.99 -6.39 -9.22
N LEU A 28 -5.27 -6.26 -8.11
CA LEU A 28 -5.26 -7.24 -7.02
C LEU A 28 -5.80 -6.55 -5.76
N ALA A 29 -6.79 -7.17 -5.12
CA ALA A 29 -7.43 -6.61 -3.94
C ALA A 29 -7.51 -7.67 -2.85
N GLY A 30 -6.88 -7.38 -1.72
CA GLY A 30 -7.08 -8.09 -0.46
C GLY A 30 -8.20 -7.45 0.36
N ASN A 31 -8.21 -7.74 1.65
CA ASN A 31 -9.02 -7.07 2.66
C ASN A 31 -8.23 -6.97 3.98
N HIS A 32 -8.83 -6.42 5.03
CA HIS A 32 -8.19 -6.25 6.34
C HIS A 32 -7.80 -7.58 7.01
N ASP A 33 -8.50 -8.68 6.69
CA ASP A 33 -8.22 -10.03 7.18
C ASP A 33 -7.19 -10.79 6.33
N ALA A 34 -6.92 -10.31 5.11
CA ALA A 34 -6.18 -11.04 4.08
C ALA A 34 -5.36 -10.06 3.24
N VAL A 35 -4.35 -9.46 3.86
CA VAL A 35 -3.41 -8.56 3.19
C VAL A 35 -2.49 -9.32 2.24
N ILE A 36 -2.35 -8.80 1.03
CA ILE A 36 -1.51 -9.39 -0.01
C ILE A 36 -0.04 -9.01 0.23
N GLY A 37 0.88 -9.97 0.08
CA GLY A 37 2.30 -9.67 -0.13
C GLY A 37 3.18 -9.61 1.11
N HIS A 38 2.68 -9.90 2.31
CA HIS A 38 3.52 -9.97 3.51
C HIS A 38 4.39 -11.24 3.52
N TYR A 39 5.65 -11.15 3.92
CA TYR A 39 6.54 -12.31 3.96
C TYR A 39 6.16 -13.29 5.08
N GLU A 40 5.69 -12.79 6.24
CA GLU A 40 5.23 -13.64 7.35
C GLU A 40 3.83 -14.21 7.10
N SER A 41 3.05 -13.65 6.16
CA SER A 41 1.78 -14.28 5.73
C SER A 41 1.99 -15.50 4.81
N GLY A 42 3.25 -15.87 4.55
CA GLY A 42 3.64 -17.06 3.82
C GLY A 42 3.41 -17.01 2.31
N ASN A 43 2.93 -15.88 1.77
CA ASN A 43 2.55 -15.77 0.35
C ASN A 43 2.93 -14.40 -0.27
N PRO A 44 4.21 -14.01 -0.26
CA PRO A 44 4.65 -12.79 -0.94
C PRO A 44 4.51 -12.92 -2.46
N ILE A 45 4.08 -11.86 -3.15
CA ILE A 45 4.12 -11.82 -4.61
C ILE A 45 5.55 -11.46 -5.02
N PRO A 46 6.25 -12.29 -5.82
CA PRO A 46 7.62 -11.99 -6.24
C PRO A 46 7.63 -10.99 -7.40
N TRP A 47 7.20 -9.77 -7.12
CA TRP A 47 7.01 -8.68 -8.08
C TRP A 47 8.21 -8.44 -9.00
N ALA A 48 9.44 -8.60 -8.50
CA ALA A 48 10.65 -8.44 -9.27
C ALA A 48 10.77 -9.38 -10.49
N ALA A 49 10.14 -10.57 -10.43
CA ALA A 49 10.13 -11.55 -11.51
C ALA A 49 8.93 -11.40 -12.47
N VAL A 50 7.94 -10.58 -12.11
CA VAL A 50 6.70 -10.44 -12.88
C VAL A 50 6.92 -9.50 -14.07
N GLN A 51 6.48 -9.93 -15.25
CA GLN A 51 6.56 -9.17 -16.50
C GLN A 51 5.18 -9.15 -17.15
N ILE A 52 4.59 -7.97 -17.30
CA ILE A 52 3.29 -7.76 -17.95
C ILE A 52 3.47 -6.66 -19.00
N PRO A 53 4.02 -6.98 -20.19
CA PRO A 53 4.56 -5.98 -21.11
C PRO A 53 3.56 -4.95 -21.64
N GLN A 54 2.26 -5.25 -21.61
CA GLN A 54 1.19 -4.35 -22.06
C GLN A 54 0.53 -3.59 -20.89
N LEU A 55 1.03 -3.72 -19.66
CA LEU A 55 0.38 -3.16 -18.48
C LEU A 55 0.39 -1.64 -18.51
N ARG A 56 -0.82 -1.06 -18.49
CA ARG A 56 -1.07 0.39 -18.49
C ARG A 56 -1.72 0.85 -17.19
N PHE A 57 -2.49 -0.03 -16.54
CA PHE A 57 -3.25 0.29 -15.33
C PHE A 57 -2.94 -0.74 -14.26
N PHE A 58 -2.46 -0.27 -13.12
CA PHE A 58 -2.10 -1.10 -12.00
C PHE A 58 -2.80 -0.62 -10.73
N GLU A 59 -3.52 -1.53 -10.07
CA GLU A 59 -4.23 -1.26 -8.84
C GLU A 59 -3.92 -2.34 -7.81
N LEU A 60 -3.48 -1.91 -6.63
CA LEU A 60 -3.36 -2.75 -5.45
C LEU A 60 -4.26 -2.23 -4.36
N GLU A 61 -4.90 -3.15 -3.65
CA GLU A 61 -5.72 -2.86 -2.50
C GLU A 61 -5.41 -3.83 -1.36
N TYR A 62 -5.26 -3.32 -0.13
CA TYR A 62 -4.80 -4.09 1.05
C TYR A 62 -3.57 -4.95 0.73
N SER A 63 -2.47 -4.29 0.37
CA SER A 63 -1.22 -4.94 -0.03
C SER A 63 -0.02 -4.30 0.65
N TYR A 64 0.98 -5.13 0.97
CA TYR A 64 2.28 -4.67 1.45
C TYR A 64 3.13 -4.12 0.29
N LEU A 65 3.78 -2.99 0.57
CA LEU A 65 4.75 -2.38 -0.30
C LEU A 65 6.15 -2.85 0.09
N ASP A 66 6.78 -3.59 -0.81
CA ASP A 66 8.15 -4.05 -0.66
C ASP A 66 9.05 -3.50 -1.77
N GLU A 67 10.34 -3.83 -1.72
CA GLU A 67 11.27 -3.45 -2.76
C GLU A 67 10.93 -4.09 -4.12
N GLY A 68 10.38 -5.31 -4.10
CA GLY A 68 9.96 -6.04 -5.29
C GLY A 68 8.94 -5.25 -6.10
N LEU A 69 7.93 -4.70 -5.43
CA LEU A 69 6.88 -3.89 -6.04
C LEU A 69 7.44 -2.60 -6.64
N ALA A 70 8.35 -1.92 -5.93
CA ALA A 70 8.99 -0.72 -6.46
C ALA A 70 9.75 -1.01 -7.77
N ASN A 71 10.48 -2.13 -7.81
CA ASN A 71 11.16 -2.60 -9.03
C ASN A 71 10.18 -2.94 -10.15
N PHE A 72 9.06 -3.58 -9.82
CA PHE A 72 8.01 -3.89 -10.78
C PHE A 72 7.45 -2.62 -11.44
N LEU A 73 7.09 -1.59 -10.67
CA LEU A 73 6.57 -0.34 -11.23
C LEU A 73 7.59 0.38 -12.13
N VAL A 74 8.85 0.38 -11.70
CA VAL A 74 9.99 0.95 -12.45
C VAL A 74 10.20 0.23 -13.78
N ASN A 75 10.09 -1.10 -13.81
CA ASN A 75 10.24 -1.87 -15.04
C ASN A 75 9.15 -1.54 -16.06
N HIS A 76 7.99 -1.09 -15.59
CA HIS A 76 6.86 -0.66 -16.42
C HIS A 76 6.79 0.87 -16.61
N GLN A 77 7.89 1.60 -16.40
CA GLN A 77 7.97 3.07 -16.58
C GLN A 77 7.51 3.58 -17.97
N ASN A 78 7.59 2.71 -18.99
CA ASN A 78 7.28 3.03 -20.38
C ASN A 78 5.90 2.56 -20.82
N THR A 79 5.10 1.98 -19.93
CA THR A 79 3.78 1.43 -20.26
C THR A 79 2.72 1.87 -19.26
N LEU A 80 3.06 2.02 -17.98
CA LEU A 80 2.12 2.44 -16.95
C LEU A 80 1.65 3.88 -17.14
N GLU A 81 0.33 4.02 -17.25
CA GLU A 81 -0.39 5.28 -17.29
C GLU A 81 -1.00 5.63 -15.93
N LYS A 82 -1.45 4.60 -15.19
CA LYS A 82 -2.19 4.74 -13.94
C LYS A 82 -1.75 3.76 -12.87
N ILE A 83 -1.54 4.30 -11.67
CA ILE A 83 -1.21 3.53 -10.47
C ILE A 83 -2.18 3.93 -9.36
N TYR A 84 -2.85 2.94 -8.76
CA TYR A 84 -3.72 3.11 -7.59
C TYR A 84 -3.25 2.21 -6.46
N LEU A 85 -2.87 2.80 -5.34
CA LEU A 85 -2.52 2.09 -4.12
C LEU A 85 -3.59 2.41 -3.08
N ARG A 86 -4.51 1.47 -2.86
CA ARG A 86 -5.63 1.64 -1.94
C ARG A 86 -5.33 0.93 -0.64
N ARG A 87 -5.36 1.64 0.48
CA ARG A 87 -5.22 1.00 1.81
C ARG A 87 -3.97 0.09 1.86
N CYS A 88 -2.91 0.49 1.15
CA CYS A 88 -1.66 -0.23 1.10
C CYS A 88 -0.80 0.18 2.31
N LEU A 89 0.12 -0.71 2.68
CA LEU A 89 0.86 -0.63 3.93
C LEU A 89 2.33 -0.87 3.64
N ALA A 90 3.21 -0.34 4.48
CA ALA A 90 4.61 -0.69 4.48
C ALA A 90 5.04 -1.15 5.88
N GLU A 91 6.04 -2.03 5.97
CA GLU A 91 6.64 -2.39 7.25
C GLU A 91 7.49 -1.24 7.81
N GLU A 92 8.15 -0.50 6.92
CA GLU A 92 8.93 0.67 7.25
C GLU A 92 8.52 1.90 6.42
N LYS A 93 8.69 3.07 7.03
CA LYS A 93 8.56 4.38 6.37
C LYS A 93 9.44 4.48 5.12
N SER A 94 10.62 3.86 5.16
CA SER A 94 11.62 3.84 4.09
C SER A 94 11.08 3.23 2.79
N ASN A 95 10.18 2.23 2.85
CA ASN A 95 9.61 1.59 1.66
C ASN A 95 8.72 2.55 0.85
N TRP A 96 7.91 3.37 1.52
CA TRP A 96 7.11 4.41 0.85
C TRP A 96 8.00 5.42 0.14
N ARG A 97 9.03 5.91 0.85
CA ARG A 97 9.98 6.88 0.29
C ARG A 97 10.72 6.30 -0.91
N GLU A 98 11.20 5.07 -0.79
CA GLU A 98 11.94 4.38 -1.84
C GLU A 98 11.08 4.13 -3.08
N LEU A 99 9.81 3.76 -2.91
CA LEU A 99 8.84 3.63 -3.99
C LEU A 99 8.75 4.93 -4.81
N PHE A 100 8.51 6.06 -4.15
CA PHE A 100 8.36 7.35 -4.83
C PHE A 100 9.67 7.81 -5.48
N ARG A 101 10.80 7.69 -4.76
CA ARG A 101 12.12 8.04 -5.30
C ARG A 101 12.44 7.25 -6.57
N ARG A 102 12.25 5.93 -6.55
CA ARG A 102 12.51 5.08 -7.72
C ARG A 102 11.65 5.45 -8.92
N VAL A 103 10.37 5.74 -8.70
CA VAL A 103 9.48 6.21 -9.78
C VAL A 103 9.94 7.57 -10.32
N LEU A 104 10.31 8.50 -9.45
CA LEU A 104 10.82 9.83 -9.83
C LEU A 104 12.10 9.75 -10.67
N GLU A 105 13.06 8.92 -10.27
CA GLU A 105 14.34 8.72 -10.98
C GLU A 105 14.15 8.21 -12.40
N LYS A 106 13.14 7.37 -12.61
CA LYS A 106 12.76 6.84 -13.91
C LYS A 106 12.04 7.84 -14.80
N ASN A 107 11.45 8.88 -14.19
CA ASN A 107 10.76 9.96 -14.88
C ASN A 107 9.75 9.44 -15.93
N PRO A 108 8.80 8.56 -15.55
CA PRO A 108 7.91 7.88 -16.49
C PRO A 108 7.01 8.90 -17.18
N ARG A 109 7.12 9.04 -18.51
CA ARG A 109 6.38 10.08 -19.27
C ARG A 109 4.92 9.74 -19.51
N GLN A 110 4.57 8.47 -19.47
CA GLN A 110 3.20 7.98 -19.71
C GLN A 110 2.34 8.01 -18.45
N LEU A 111 2.96 8.04 -17.27
CA LEU A 111 2.25 8.07 -16.00
C LEU A 111 1.50 9.41 -15.83
N VAL A 112 0.18 9.36 -15.92
CA VAL A 112 -0.73 10.52 -15.82
C VAL A 112 -1.60 10.50 -14.56
N GLU A 113 -1.57 9.38 -13.82
CA GLU A 113 -2.29 9.22 -12.57
C GLU A 113 -1.51 8.33 -11.59
N PHE A 114 -1.23 8.85 -10.39
CA PHE A 114 -0.69 8.09 -9.28
C PHE A 114 -1.47 8.49 -8.04
N THR A 115 -2.25 7.56 -7.50
CA THR A 115 -3.14 7.81 -6.37
C THR A 115 -2.82 6.86 -5.23
N VAL A 116 -2.64 7.42 -4.04
CA VAL A 116 -2.61 6.69 -2.78
C VAL A 116 -3.89 7.05 -2.02
N LEU A 117 -4.78 6.06 -1.83
CA LEU A 117 -5.97 6.25 -1.00
C LEU A 117 -5.64 5.89 0.44
N ALA A 118 -6.04 6.79 1.33
CA ALA A 118 -5.79 6.68 2.75
C ALA A 118 -6.40 5.41 3.35
N TYR A 119 -5.73 4.91 4.37
CA TYR A 119 -6.21 3.89 5.28
C TYR A 119 -6.73 4.59 6.54
N PRO A 120 -7.92 4.24 7.04
CA PRO A 120 -8.43 4.77 8.29
C PRO A 120 -7.63 4.16 9.46
N VAL A 121 -6.91 5.00 10.21
CA VAL A 121 -6.26 4.56 11.46
C VAL A 121 -6.91 5.30 12.62
N ARG A 122 -7.31 4.57 13.67
CA ARG A 122 -7.74 5.20 14.92
C ARG A 122 -6.53 5.57 15.75
N LYS A 123 -6.56 6.76 16.38
CA LYS A 123 -5.64 7.06 17.47
C LYS A 123 -5.96 6.10 18.62
N ARG A 124 -4.96 5.72 19.41
CA ARG A 124 -5.21 5.10 20.70
C ARG A 124 -5.88 6.15 21.61
N THR A 125 -7.20 6.28 21.51
CA THR A 125 -7.99 6.71 22.66
C THR A 125 -7.65 5.67 23.72
N ILE A 126 -7.19 6.11 24.90
CA ILE A 126 -6.61 5.26 25.94
C ILE A 126 -7.67 4.23 26.35
N TYR A 127 -7.73 3.08 25.67
CA TYR A 127 -8.58 1.98 26.08
C TYR A 127 -7.97 1.46 27.37
N ALA A 128 -8.67 1.69 28.48
CA ALA A 128 -8.21 1.34 29.80
C ALA A 128 -8.13 -0.19 29.97
N THR A 129 -8.81 -0.94 29.10
CA THR A 129 -8.89 -2.39 29.13
C THR A 129 -8.80 -3.03 27.74
N HIS A 130 -8.39 -4.30 27.71
CA HIS A 130 -8.34 -5.13 26.49
C HIS A 130 -9.74 -5.39 25.88
N GLU A 131 -10.80 -5.30 26.71
CA GLU A 131 -12.19 -5.52 26.29
C GLU A 131 -12.73 -4.31 25.51
N GLU A 132 -12.40 -3.10 25.94
CA GLU A 132 -12.69 -1.85 25.19
C GLU A 132 -11.94 -1.81 23.85
N TRP A 133 -10.72 -2.35 23.80
CA TRP A 133 -9.96 -2.48 22.55
C TRP A 133 -10.63 -3.44 21.56
N ASN A 134 -11.08 -4.62 22.01
CA ASN A 134 -11.77 -5.58 21.16
C ASN A 134 -13.10 -5.03 20.60
N ILE A 135 -13.84 -4.27 21.40
CA ILE A 135 -15.09 -3.60 20.96
C ILE A 135 -14.78 -2.55 19.90
N ALA A 136 -13.78 -1.70 20.15
CA ALA A 136 -13.39 -0.66 19.20
C ALA A 136 -12.84 -1.21 17.88
N GLN A 137 -12.13 -2.35 17.92
CA GLN A 137 -11.65 -3.04 16.73
C GLN A 137 -12.82 -3.62 15.91
N HIS A 138 -13.79 -4.25 16.56
CA HIS A 138 -14.98 -4.78 15.88
C HIS A 138 -15.82 -3.67 15.21
N GLU A 139 -15.97 -2.52 15.86
CA GLU A 139 -16.65 -1.35 15.28
C GLU A 139 -15.90 -0.78 14.07
N LEU A 140 -14.57 -0.77 14.10
CA LEU A 140 -13.74 -0.38 12.94
C LEU A 140 -13.90 -1.37 11.78
N GLU A 141 -13.92 -2.67 12.07
CA GLU A 141 -14.15 -3.73 11.07
C GLU A 141 -15.51 -3.58 10.38
N GLU A 142 -16.55 -3.17 11.13
CA GLU A 142 -17.87 -2.85 10.58
C GLU A 142 -17.85 -1.56 9.73
N ALA A 143 -17.22 -0.49 10.21
CA ALA A 143 -17.10 0.77 9.48
C ALA A 143 -16.26 0.66 8.19
N MET A 144 -15.33 -0.30 8.11
CA MET A 144 -14.54 -0.58 6.91
C MET A 144 -15.26 -1.48 5.89
N ARG A 145 -16.37 -2.13 6.27
CA ARG A 145 -17.19 -2.98 5.38
C ARG A 145 -18.16 -2.17 4.53
N ASP A 146 -18.70 -1.10 5.07
CA ASP A 146 -19.57 -0.16 4.37
C ASP A 146 -18.79 1.09 3.94
N ASP A 147 -19.12 1.69 2.80
CA ASP A 147 -18.42 2.89 2.28
C ASP A 147 -18.56 4.03 3.32
N PRO A 148 -17.47 4.58 3.89
CA PRO A 148 -17.56 5.41 5.08
C PRO A 148 -18.03 6.82 4.69
N GLU A 149 -19.33 7.08 4.84
CA GLU A 149 -19.89 8.44 4.78
C GLU A 149 -19.87 9.15 6.16
N GLU A 150 -19.57 8.45 7.25
CA GLU A 150 -19.46 9.05 8.59
C GLU A 150 -18.02 9.04 9.10
N ASP A 151 -17.41 10.23 9.18
CA ASP A 151 -16.15 10.48 9.88
C ASP A 151 -16.35 10.18 11.38
N VAL A 152 -15.86 9.04 11.87
CA VAL A 152 -15.79 8.78 13.31
C VAL A 152 -14.77 9.73 13.93
N GLU A 153 -15.14 10.41 15.02
CA GLU A 153 -14.40 11.54 15.62
C GLU A 153 -12.92 11.22 15.99
N ASP A 154 -12.58 9.93 16.13
CA ASP A 154 -11.24 9.42 16.48
C ASP A 154 -10.46 8.80 15.29
N GLU A 155 -11.02 8.82 14.08
CA GLU A 155 -10.38 8.27 12.88
C GLU A 155 -9.51 9.31 12.17
N ARG A 156 -8.23 8.97 11.98
CA ARG A 156 -7.32 9.73 11.11
C ARG A 156 -7.11 8.94 9.84
N ASN A 157 -7.55 9.49 8.72
CA ASN A 157 -7.20 8.96 7.41
C ASN A 157 -5.72 9.23 7.11
N ARG A 158 -4.91 8.18 7.02
CA ARG A 158 -3.47 8.26 6.71
C ARG A 158 -3.14 7.65 5.36
N LYS A 159 -2.34 8.36 4.57
CA LYS A 159 -1.94 7.90 3.24
C LYS A 159 -0.78 6.92 3.27
N PHE A 160 0.20 7.16 4.15
CA PHE A 160 1.45 6.40 4.17
C PHE A 160 1.52 5.56 5.45
N VAL A 161 0.66 4.54 5.52
CA VAL A 161 0.56 3.70 6.72
C VAL A 161 1.77 2.78 6.85
N VAL A 162 2.31 2.75 8.07
CA VAL A 162 3.35 1.82 8.50
C VAL A 162 2.73 0.82 9.45
N ALA A 163 2.73 -0.47 9.10
CA ALA A 163 2.03 -1.50 9.87
C ALA A 163 2.78 -2.83 9.85
N LYS A 164 2.63 -3.59 10.93
CA LYS A 164 3.04 -5.00 11.00
C LYS A 164 1.82 -5.90 10.81
N THR A 165 2.03 -7.15 10.42
CA THR A 165 0.98 -8.18 10.56
C THR A 165 1.22 -8.96 11.84
N CYS A 166 0.19 -9.24 12.63
CA CYS A 166 0.38 -10.13 13.76
C CYS A 166 0.45 -11.60 13.32
N GLU A 167 1.27 -12.41 14.02
CA GLU A 167 1.51 -13.83 13.73
C GLU A 167 0.21 -14.68 13.77
N SER A 168 -0.83 -14.17 14.43
CA SER A 168 -2.15 -14.79 14.53
C SER A 168 -3.13 -14.12 13.57
N TYR A 169 -3.29 -14.72 12.38
CA TYR A 169 -4.38 -14.45 11.41
C TYR A 169 -4.21 -13.28 10.43
N GLY A 170 -3.03 -12.67 10.31
CA GLY A 170 -2.79 -11.67 9.26
C GLY A 170 -3.52 -10.34 9.48
N ALA A 171 -4.01 -10.11 10.70
CA ALA A 171 -4.54 -8.83 11.12
C ALA A 171 -3.44 -7.75 11.04
N ILE A 172 -3.82 -6.57 10.55
CA ILE A 172 -2.94 -5.42 10.41
C ILE A 172 -2.84 -4.72 11.76
N GLU A 173 -1.61 -4.46 12.20
CA GLU A 173 -1.29 -3.67 13.37
C GLU A 173 -0.53 -2.39 12.93
N PRO A 174 -1.25 -1.28 12.62
CA PRO A 174 -0.62 -0.01 12.31
C PRO A 174 0.23 0.47 13.49
N LYS A 175 1.39 1.09 13.21
CA LYS A 175 2.27 1.62 14.27
C LYS A 175 1.59 2.69 15.11
N GLU A 176 0.58 3.35 14.57
CA GLU A 176 -0.30 4.28 15.27
C GLU A 176 -0.99 3.68 16.51
N LEU A 177 -1.13 2.34 16.57
CA LEU A 177 -1.70 1.66 17.73
C LEU A 177 -0.78 1.65 18.95
N TYR A 178 0.54 1.74 18.74
CA TYR A 178 1.55 1.59 19.80
C TYR A 178 2.34 2.87 20.07
N HIS A 179 2.09 3.93 19.29
CA HIS A 179 2.82 5.18 19.41
C HIS A 179 2.33 6.00 20.61
N ASP A 180 3.24 6.30 21.54
CA ASP A 180 2.98 7.22 22.64
C ASP A 180 3.22 8.66 22.15
N PRO A 181 2.24 9.58 22.24
CA PRO A 181 2.43 10.97 21.86
C PRO A 181 3.50 11.71 22.70
N GLU A 182 3.94 11.16 23.83
CA GLU A 182 5.06 11.70 24.62
C GLU A 182 6.44 11.34 24.03
N ASP A 183 6.52 10.37 23.12
CA ASP A 183 7.77 9.96 22.42
C ASP A 183 8.08 10.84 21.18
N ASP A 184 7.30 11.91 20.95
CA ASP A 184 7.39 12.78 19.75
C ASP A 184 8.52 13.84 19.81
N GLU A 185 9.27 13.96 20.91
CA GLU A 185 10.37 14.93 21.03
C GLU A 185 11.66 14.39 20.38
N ASP A 186 11.90 14.82 19.12
CA ASP A 186 13.18 14.78 18.40
C ASP A 186 13.69 13.42 17.85
N ASP A 187 12.80 12.50 17.44
CA ASP A 187 13.23 11.30 16.72
C ASP A 187 13.01 11.38 15.19
N GLU A 188 14.09 11.60 14.41
CA GLU A 188 14.08 11.46 12.95
C GLU A 188 13.61 10.06 12.48
N SER A 189 13.69 9.07 13.38
CA SER A 189 13.23 7.70 13.16
C SER A 189 11.74 7.49 13.46
N ASN A 190 11.02 8.53 13.89
CA ASN A 190 9.58 8.47 14.12
C ASN A 190 8.88 7.97 12.83
N PRO A 191 8.28 6.77 12.86
CA PRO A 191 7.66 6.17 11.69
C PRO A 191 6.37 6.89 11.31
N LEU A 192 5.82 7.72 12.22
CA LEU A 192 4.62 8.51 12.01
C LEU A 192 4.91 9.92 11.49
N ASP A 193 6.17 10.39 11.54
CA ASP A 193 6.54 11.65 10.87
C ASP A 193 6.64 11.42 9.35
N GLU A 194 5.66 11.92 8.61
CA GLU A 194 5.58 11.83 7.15
C GLU A 194 6.32 12.98 6.43
N SER A 195 7.01 13.86 7.17
CA SER A 195 7.60 15.09 6.61
C SER A 195 8.60 14.85 5.48
N ASP A 196 9.33 13.73 5.52
CA ASP A 196 10.19 13.30 4.43
C ASP A 196 9.32 12.79 3.28
N ILE A 197 8.52 11.73 3.48
CA ILE A 197 7.67 11.11 2.44
C ILE A 197 6.82 12.14 1.68
N VAL A 198 6.24 13.12 2.37
CA VAL A 198 5.40 14.17 1.76
C VAL A 198 6.18 14.96 0.71
N LYS A 199 7.49 15.18 0.90
CA LYS A 199 8.33 15.87 -0.09
C LYS A 199 8.46 15.05 -1.37
N GLU A 200 8.79 13.76 -1.29
CA GLU A 200 8.86 12.92 -2.48
C GLU A 200 7.48 12.73 -3.13
N TRP A 201 6.43 12.62 -2.32
CA TRP A 201 5.05 12.55 -2.82
C TRP A 201 4.66 13.79 -3.62
N ASP A 202 4.96 14.98 -3.11
CA ASP A 202 4.64 16.24 -3.80
C ASP A 202 5.39 16.37 -5.12
N GLU A 203 6.66 15.96 -5.18
CA GLU A 203 7.43 15.91 -6.43
C GLU A 203 6.83 14.90 -7.43
N LEU A 204 6.40 13.73 -6.95
CA LEU A 204 5.71 12.75 -7.79
C LEU A 204 4.40 13.33 -8.35
N GLN A 205 3.63 14.04 -7.53
CA GLN A 205 2.39 14.70 -7.99
C GLN A 205 2.66 15.81 -9.01
N LYS A 206 3.76 16.57 -8.87
CA LYS A 206 4.19 17.54 -9.90
C LYS A 206 4.53 16.86 -11.22
N LEU A 207 5.26 15.73 -11.18
CA LEU A 207 5.57 14.93 -12.35
C LEU A 207 4.30 14.42 -13.06
N VAL A 208 3.39 13.83 -12.29
CA VAL A 208 2.12 13.29 -12.79
C VAL A 208 1.26 14.39 -13.42
N LYS A 209 1.19 15.56 -12.77
CA LYS A 209 0.47 16.73 -13.29
C LYS A 209 1.07 17.20 -14.62
N ARG A 210 2.39 17.35 -14.70
CA ARG A 210 3.10 17.74 -15.92
C ARG A 210 2.79 16.79 -17.08
N ASN A 211 2.83 15.48 -16.84
CA ASN A 211 2.54 14.47 -17.85
C ASN A 211 1.07 14.52 -18.29
N ARG A 212 0.14 14.68 -17.34
CA ARG A 212 -1.30 14.83 -17.62
C ARG A 212 -1.59 16.04 -18.50
N ASP A 213 -0.96 17.18 -18.22
CA ASP A 213 -1.12 18.40 -19.01
C ASP A 213 -0.56 18.21 -20.43
N ALA A 214 0.60 17.57 -20.58
CA ALA A 214 1.18 17.25 -21.88
C ALA A 214 0.30 16.30 -22.72
N ALA A 215 -0.29 15.28 -22.07
CA ALA A 215 -1.19 14.33 -22.73
C ALA A 215 -2.49 14.99 -23.22
N ARG A 216 -2.97 16.04 -22.53
CA ARG A 216 -4.14 16.83 -22.97
C ARG A 216 -3.84 17.71 -24.18
N LEU A 217 -2.63 18.27 -24.27
CA LEU A 217 -2.21 19.11 -25.39
C LEU A 217 -1.92 18.32 -26.68
N SER A 218 -1.77 17.00 -26.57
CA SER A 218 -1.49 16.11 -27.70
C SER A 218 -2.75 15.50 -28.35
N ARG A 219 -3.94 15.89 -27.89
CA ARG A 219 -5.25 15.44 -28.38
C ARG A 219 -5.96 16.58 -29.11
#